data_AF-A0A7G5GYU8-F1
#
_entry.id   AF-A0A7G5GYU8-F1
#
_cell.length_a   1.000
_cell.length_b   1.000
_cell.length_c   1.000
_cell.angle_alpha   90.00
_cell.angle_beta   90.00
_cell.angle_gamma   90.00
#
_symmetry.space_group_name_H-M   'P 1'
#
loop_
_entity.id
_entity.type
_entity.pdbx_description
1 polymer ?
#
loop_
_entity_poly.entity_id
_entity_poly.type
_entity_poly.pdbx_seq_one_letter_code
_entity_poly.pdbx_strand_id
1 'polypeptide(L)'
;MLQSKNIYLLEEYIKTLIATEVVLPGILPRRWGHEFCRSELRGIYLGLKFVIKRARPFLDSHMVDTFEQIEESNPIAMHWFLCAYWEKLVVLLTFYTHLEKYYLANLN
;
A
#
# COMPACT_ATOMS: atom_id res chain seq x y z
N MET A 1 8.94 -10.18 -7.96
CA MET A 1 9.76 -8.98 -8.30
C MET A 1 8.93 -7.73 -8.59
N LEU A 2 7.94 -7.75 -9.50
CA LEU A 2 7.13 -6.53 -9.76
C LEU A 2 6.18 -6.16 -8.60
N GLN A 3 5.63 -7.16 -7.92
CA GLN A 3 4.72 -6.96 -6.78
C GLN A 3 5.42 -6.34 -5.57
N SER A 4 6.63 -6.81 -5.22
CA SER A 4 7.40 -6.26 -4.10
C SER A 4 7.77 -4.79 -4.32
N LYS A 5 8.10 -4.38 -5.55
CA LYS A 5 8.34 -2.96 -5.89
C LYS A 5 7.09 -2.08 -5.70
N ASN A 6 5.93 -2.57 -6.14
CA ASN A 6 4.67 -1.83 -6.01
C ASN A 6 4.21 -1.71 -4.55
N ILE A 7 4.43 -2.76 -3.75
CA ILE A 7 4.16 -2.75 -2.31
C ILE A 7 5.09 -1.76 -1.59
N TYR A 8 6.39 -1.77 -1.92
CA TYR A 8 7.31 -0.78 -1.38
C TYR A 8 6.89 0.66 -1.73
N LEU A 9 6.48 0.91 -2.98
CA LEU A 9 5.99 2.24 -3.38
C LEU A 9 4.73 2.66 -2.62
N LEU A 10 3.81 1.71 -2.36
CA LEU A 10 2.62 1.97 -1.54
C LEU A 10 3.00 2.31 -0.09
N GLU A 11 3.92 1.54 0.50
CA GLU A 11 4.43 1.78 1.85
C GLU A 11 5.14 3.14 1.94
N GLU A 12 5.99 3.47 0.97
CA GLU A 12 6.67 4.76 0.87
C GLU A 12 5.66 5.91 0.73
N TYR A 13 4.62 5.73 -0.10
CA TYR A 13 3.57 6.73 -0.29
C TYR A 13 2.80 7.02 0.99
N ILE A 14 2.35 5.97 1.69
CA ILE A 14 1.66 6.10 2.98
C ILE A 14 2.57 6.82 3.97
N LYS A 15 3.84 6.43 4.06
CA LYS A 15 4.79 7.03 5.00
C LYS A 15 5.15 8.48 4.68
N THR A 16 5.13 8.84 3.41
CA THR A 16 5.51 10.19 2.96
C THR A 16 4.37 11.18 3.13
N LEU A 17 3.14 10.79 2.78
CA LEU A 17 2.04 11.74 2.57
C LEU A 17 0.86 11.56 3.52
N ILE A 18 0.81 10.49 4.31
CA ILE A 18 -0.42 10.11 5.04
C ILE A 18 -0.14 9.84 6.51
N ALA A 19 0.75 8.90 6.81
CA ALA A 19 0.98 8.46 8.18
C ALA A 19 1.58 9.60 9.01
N THR A 20 0.94 9.89 10.12
CA THR A 20 1.39 10.87 11.12
C THR A 20 2.25 10.24 12.22
N GLU A 21 2.29 8.91 12.28
CA GLU A 21 2.99 8.11 13.29
C GLU A 21 4.15 7.30 12.69
N VAL A 22 5.05 6.82 13.55
CA VAL A 22 6.16 5.95 13.15
C VAL A 22 5.65 4.54 12.83
N VAL A 23 5.17 4.36 11.61
CA VAL A 23 4.71 3.08 11.07
C VAL A 23 5.65 2.55 9.98
N LEU A 24 5.52 1.26 9.64
CA LEU A 24 6.30 0.57 8.59
C LEU A 24 7.82 0.69 8.82
N PRO A 25 8.39 -0.08 9.77
CA PRO A 25 9.81 0.01 10.11
C PRO A 25 10.68 -0.37 8.90
N GLY A 26 11.73 0.42 8.65
CA GLY A 26 12.64 0.22 7.52
C GLY A 26 12.24 0.91 6.20
N ILE A 27 11.01 1.43 6.12
CA ILE A 27 10.60 2.32 5.02
C ILE A 27 10.97 3.75 5.40
N LEU A 28 11.56 4.50 4.48
CA LEU A 28 11.89 5.92 4.71
C LEU A 28 10.89 6.79 3.95
N PRO A 29 10.44 7.92 4.52
CA PRO A 29 9.64 8.88 3.76
C PRO A 29 10.48 9.44 2.61
N ARG A 30 9.81 9.76 1.51
CA ARG A 30 10.44 10.34 0.34
C ARG A 30 10.93 11.76 0.66
N ARG A 31 12.05 12.14 0.05
CA ARG A 31 12.66 13.46 0.24
C ARG A 31 11.84 14.55 -0.46
N TRP A 32 11.84 15.74 0.13
CA TRP A 32 11.30 16.95 -0.50
C TRP A 32 11.88 17.17 -1.90
N GLY A 33 11.04 17.60 -2.85
CA GLY A 33 11.42 17.81 -4.24
C GLY A 33 11.43 16.56 -5.13
N HIS A 34 11.11 15.38 -4.58
CA HIS A 34 10.96 14.14 -5.34
C HIS A 34 9.50 13.69 -5.32
N GLU A 35 8.65 14.33 -6.12
CA GLU A 35 7.24 13.96 -6.20
C GLU A 35 7.05 12.60 -6.87
N PHE A 36 5.96 11.92 -6.54
CA PHE A 36 5.58 10.65 -7.19
C PHE A 36 5.16 10.92 -8.63
N CYS A 37 5.87 10.32 -9.59
CA CYS A 37 5.51 10.44 -10.99
C CYS A 37 4.31 9.54 -11.35
N ARG A 38 3.72 9.74 -12.54
CA ARG A 38 2.52 8.99 -12.98
C ARG A 38 2.71 7.46 -12.97
N SER A 39 3.88 6.97 -13.36
CA SER A 39 4.17 5.53 -13.37
C SER A 39 4.28 4.95 -11.96
N GLU A 40 4.79 5.73 -11.00
CA GLU A 40 4.83 5.35 -9.58
C GLU A 40 3.43 5.36 -8.97
N LEU A 41 2.61 6.38 -9.25
CA LEU A 41 1.20 6.43 -8.82
C LEU A 41 0.42 5.22 -9.33
N ARG A 42 0.67 4.80 -10.56
CA ARG A 42 0.14 3.54 -11.10
C ARG A 42 0.66 2.33 -10.31
N GLY A 43 1.96 2.29 -10.00
CA GLY A 43 2.55 1.25 -9.16
C GLY A 43 1.91 1.16 -7.78
N ILE A 44 1.65 2.31 -7.15
CA ILE A 44 0.97 2.43 -5.85
C ILE A 44 -0.45 1.86 -5.94
N TYR A 45 -1.23 2.25 -6.96
CA TYR A 45 -2.57 1.70 -7.19
C TYR A 45 -2.53 0.18 -7.35
N LEU A 46 -1.59 -0.35 -8.13
CA LEU A 46 -1.43 -1.79 -8.32
C LEU A 46 -1.02 -2.51 -7.03
N GLY A 47 -0.16 -1.90 -6.21
CA GLY A 47 0.19 -2.40 -4.89
C GLY A 47 -1.03 -2.46 -3.98
N LEU A 48 -1.82 -1.39 -3.93
CA LEU A 48 -3.04 -1.31 -3.14
C LEU A 48 -4.06 -2.37 -3.59
N LYS A 49 -4.30 -2.48 -4.90
CA LYS A 49 -5.16 -3.51 -5.49
C LYS A 49 -4.74 -4.92 -5.10
N PHE A 50 -3.44 -5.18 -5.06
CA PHE A 50 -2.91 -6.47 -4.63
C PHE A 50 -3.23 -6.75 -3.16
N VAL A 51 -2.95 -5.79 -2.26
CA VAL A 51 -3.23 -5.92 -0.82
C VAL A 51 -4.72 -6.17 -0.58
N ILE A 52 -5.59 -5.35 -1.17
CA ILE A 52 -7.05 -5.48 -1.01
C ILE A 52 -7.54 -6.85 -1.51
N LYS A 53 -7.08 -7.32 -2.67
CA LYS A 53 -7.46 -8.63 -3.21
C LYS A 53 -7.01 -9.78 -2.32
N ARG A 54 -5.78 -9.72 -1.80
CA ARG A 54 -5.21 -10.76 -0.93
C ARG A 54 -5.88 -10.79 0.44
N ALA A 55 -6.25 -9.62 0.95
CA ALA A 55 -6.86 -9.45 2.27
C ALA A 55 -8.40 -9.52 2.24
N ARG A 56 -9.03 -9.63 1.06
CA ARG A 56 -10.50 -9.56 0.89
C ARG A 56 -11.30 -10.37 1.92
N PRO A 57 -10.94 -11.62 2.29
CA PRO A 57 -11.69 -12.38 3.30
C PRO A 57 -11.67 -11.77 4.71
N PHE A 58 -10.70 -10.89 5.00
CA PHE A 58 -10.45 -10.27 6.29
C PHE A 58 -10.80 -8.78 6.31
N LEU A 59 -11.27 -8.23 5.18
CA LEU A 59 -11.63 -6.83 5.03
C LEU A 59 -13.13 -6.65 5.24
N ASP A 60 -13.49 -5.52 5.85
CA ASP A 60 -14.87 -5.06 5.89
C ASP A 60 -15.38 -4.75 4.46
N SER A 61 -16.62 -5.12 4.16
CA SER A 61 -17.20 -4.96 2.83
C SER A 61 -17.22 -3.51 2.37
N HIS A 62 -17.44 -2.55 3.28
CA HIS A 62 -17.44 -1.13 2.95
C HIS A 62 -16.08 -0.66 2.42
N MET A 63 -14.97 -1.16 3.00
CA MET A 63 -13.62 -0.81 2.54
C MET A 63 -13.35 -1.37 1.14
N VAL A 64 -13.82 -2.59 0.86
CA VAL A 64 -13.69 -3.21 -0.46
C VAL A 64 -14.52 -2.46 -1.49
N ASP A 65 -15.78 -2.16 -1.19
CA ASP A 65 -16.69 -1.45 -2.09
C ASP A 65 -16.18 -0.04 -2.39
N THR A 66 -15.66 0.66 -1.37
CA THR A 66 -15.03 1.98 -1.55
C THR A 66 -13.83 1.89 -2.50
N PHE A 67 -12.99 0.86 -2.37
CA PHE A 67 -11.85 0.67 -3.26
C PHE A 67 -12.27 0.34 -4.69
N GLU A 68 -13.30 -0.49 -4.88
CA GLU A 68 -13.80 -0.90 -6.20
C GLU A 68 -14.37 0.28 -7.01
N GLN A 69 -14.75 1.39 -6.37
CA GLN A 69 -15.16 2.63 -7.02
C GLN A 69 -13.98 3.49 -7.52
N ILE A 70 -12.74 3.17 -7.17
CA ILE A 70 -11.56 3.97 -7.52
C ILE A 70 -10.98 3.52 -8.86
N GLU A 71 -11.00 4.44 -9.83
CA GLU A 71 -10.35 4.26 -11.12
C GLU A 71 -8.81 4.35 -10.99
N GLU A 72 -8.09 3.48 -11.70
CA GLU A 72 -6.60 3.48 -11.76
C GLU A 72 -6.03 4.82 -12.23
N SER A 73 -6.77 5.54 -13.07
CA SER A 73 -6.43 6.86 -13.60
C SER A 73 -6.74 8.02 -12.66
N ASN A 74 -7.24 7.77 -11.44
CA ASN A 74 -7.62 8.80 -10.48
C ASN A 74 -6.75 8.76 -9.19
N PRO A 75 -5.55 9.37 -9.22
CA PRO A 75 -4.66 9.41 -8.05
C PRO A 75 -5.25 10.16 -6.84
N ILE A 76 -6.18 11.10 -7.06
CA ILE A 76 -6.80 11.87 -5.98
C ILE A 76 -7.76 10.97 -5.19
N ALA A 77 -8.60 10.19 -5.86
CA ALA A 77 -9.49 9.23 -5.20
C ALA A 77 -8.68 8.16 -4.45
N MET A 78 -7.59 7.68 -5.05
CA MET A 78 -6.65 6.78 -4.38
C MET A 78 -6.04 7.43 -3.11
N HIS A 79 -5.61 8.69 -3.18
CA HIS A 79 -5.06 9.40 -2.03
C HIS A 79 -6.07 9.48 -0.88
N TRP A 80 -7.31 9.90 -1.16
CA TRP A 80 -8.35 10.00 -0.13
C TRP A 80 -8.71 8.66 0.49
N PHE A 81 -8.77 7.59 -0.31
CA PHE A 81 -8.96 6.25 0.20
C PHE A 81 -7.84 5.85 1.17
N LEU A 82 -6.58 6.09 0.79
CA LEU A 82 -5.46 5.80 1.65
C LEU A 82 -5.53 6.64 2.94
N CYS A 83 -5.86 7.92 2.87
CA CYS A 83 -6.08 8.75 4.06
C CYS A 83 -7.16 8.20 5.00
N ALA A 84 -8.24 7.62 4.44
CA ALA A 84 -9.33 7.06 5.23
C ALA A 84 -8.99 5.70 5.87
N TYR A 85 -8.10 4.91 5.26
CA TYR A 85 -7.89 3.50 5.63
C TYR A 85 -6.43 3.10 5.90
N TRP A 86 -5.49 4.06 5.98
CA TRP A 86 -4.05 3.76 6.08
C TRP A 86 -3.69 2.89 7.28
N GLU A 87 -4.30 3.08 8.46
CA GLU A 87 -4.02 2.28 9.65
C GLU A 87 -4.32 0.79 9.42
N LYS A 88 -5.50 0.49 8.85
CA LYS A 88 -5.89 -0.88 8.49
C LYS A 88 -4.95 -1.45 7.43
N LEU A 89 -4.57 -0.64 6.44
CA LEU A 89 -3.64 -1.05 5.39
C LEU A 89 -2.25 -1.36 5.94
N VAL A 90 -1.73 -0.54 6.86
CA VAL A 90 -0.45 -0.77 7.53
C VAL A 90 -0.46 -2.10 8.27
N VAL A 91 -1.53 -2.40 9.01
CA VAL A 91 -1.69 -3.70 9.69
C VAL A 91 -1.61 -4.85 8.68
N LEU A 92 -2.34 -4.77 7.57
CA LEU A 92 -2.30 -5.79 6.51
C LEU A 92 -0.90 -5.93 5.89
N LEU A 93 -0.25 -4.80 5.57
CA LEU A 93 1.09 -4.75 5.00
C LEU A 93 2.13 -5.38 5.94
N THR A 94 2.03 -5.16 7.26
CA THR A 94 2.89 -5.83 8.23
C THR A 94 2.68 -7.34 8.26
N PHE A 95 1.44 -7.82 8.21
CA PHE A 95 1.18 -9.27 8.10
C PHE A 95 1.76 -9.87 6.81
N TYR A 96 1.66 -9.17 5.68
CA TYR A 96 2.21 -9.66 4.41
C TYR A 96 3.73 -9.63 4.33
N THR A 97 4.38 -8.60 4.89
CA THR A 97 5.86 -8.55 4.95
C THR A 97 6.44 -9.61 5.88
N HIS A 98 5.72 -9.99 6.95
CA HIS A 98 6.07 -11.17 7.73
C HIS A 98 5.89 -12.46 6.91
N LEU A 99 4.80 -12.60 6.15
CA LEU A 99 4.59 -13.76 5.26
C LEU A 99 5.68 -13.89 4.19
N GLU A 100 6.07 -12.83 3.49
CA GLU A 100 7.13 -12.91 2.46
C GLU A 100 8.49 -13.32 3.08
N LYS A 101 8.82 -12.79 4.27
CA LYS A 101 10.01 -13.22 5.03
C LYS A 101 9.92 -14.68 5.47
N TYR A 102 8.77 -15.15 5.95
CA TYR A 102 8.56 -16.55 6.35
C TYR A 102 8.62 -17.51 5.15
N TYR A 103 8.02 -17.16 4.02
CA TYR A 103 8.07 -17.97 2.80
C TYR A 103 9.51 -18.07 2.25
N LEU A 104 10.27 -16.98 2.25
CA LEU A 104 11.67 -16.97 1.81
C LEU A 104 12.59 -17.70 2.81
N ALA A 105 12.30 -17.63 4.12
CA ALA A 105 13.05 -18.36 5.15
C ALA A 105 12.82 -19.88 5.11
N ASN A 106 11.65 -20.33 4.65
CA ASN A 106 11.28 -21.75 4.53
C ASN A 106 11.61 -22.35 3.15
N LEU A 107 12.23 -21.59 2.25
CA LEU A 107 12.70 -22.04 0.93
C LEU A 107 14.21 -22.30 0.89
N ASN A 108 14.91 -22.08 2.01
CA ASN A 108 16.30 -22.48 2.26
C ASN A 108 16.34 -23.61 3.29
#